data_AF-A0A945ZTH6-F1
#
_entry.id   AF-A0A945ZTH6-F1
#
_cell.length_a   1.000
_cell.length_b   1.000
_cell.length_c   1.000
_cell.angle_alpha   90.00
_cell.angle_beta   90.00
_cell.angle_gamma   90.00
#
_symmetry.space_group_name_H-M   'P 1'
#
loop_
_entity.id
_entity.type
_entity.pdbx_description
1 polymer ?
#
loop_
_entity_poly.entity_id
_entity_poly.type
_entity_poly.pdbx_seq_one_letter_code
_entity_poly.pdbx_strand_id
1 'polypeptide(L)'
;GFPRTRESFKGKTGISFDPFSAASTASEMTISLLLNPKRLNRIMIQNSIDSSKMSLRYVLNRLISNSFKKTHKDSYISEVQHLINTNILIYLLNISEDEEAFMQVKHEAKMAVKYLQRLIAKSKKIHAYYDQYSYIIEDFKKRPELYKKQRSSKIPDGSPIGSESCNYNL
;
A
#
# COMPACT_ATOMS: atom_id res chain seq x y z
N GLY A 1 4.36 23.30 -23.18
CA GLY A 1 4.06 22.04 -22.47
C GLY A 1 2.56 21.95 -22.25
N PHE A 2 1.98 20.75 -22.29
CA PHE A 2 0.54 20.57 -22.08
C PHE A 2 0.17 20.82 -20.60
N PRO A 3 -0.93 21.52 -20.32
CA PRO A 3 -1.39 21.75 -18.94
C PRO A 3 -1.89 20.44 -18.29
N ARG A 4 -1.74 20.34 -16.97
CA ARG A 4 -2.28 19.21 -16.20
C ARG A 4 -3.80 19.17 -16.32
N THR A 5 -4.34 17.98 -16.56
CA THR A 5 -5.78 17.72 -16.60
C THR A 5 -6.20 16.92 -15.36
N ARG A 6 -7.51 16.68 -15.22
CA ARG A 6 -8.08 15.79 -14.19
C ARG A 6 -7.49 14.37 -14.25
N GLU A 7 -6.96 13.99 -15.42
CA GLU A 7 -6.36 12.68 -15.69
C GLU A 7 -4.85 12.61 -15.37
N SER A 8 -4.24 13.70 -14.90
CA SER A 8 -2.81 13.74 -14.59
C SER A 8 -2.54 13.31 -13.15
N PHE A 9 -1.59 12.37 -12.95
CA PHE A 9 -1.09 12.04 -11.62
C PHE A 9 -0.49 13.28 -10.92
N LYS A 10 -0.76 13.42 -9.62
CA LYS A 10 -0.07 14.39 -8.78
C LYS A 10 1.37 13.95 -8.61
N GLY A 11 2.32 14.78 -8.99
CA GLY A 11 3.76 14.51 -8.92
C GLY A 11 4.50 15.50 -8.03
N LYS A 12 5.71 15.14 -7.59
CA LYS A 12 6.61 15.99 -6.79
C LYS A 12 7.63 16.75 -7.64
N THR A 13 7.75 16.43 -8.93
CA THR A 13 8.74 17.02 -9.86
C THR A 13 8.24 18.24 -10.64
N GLY A 14 7.13 18.85 -10.22
CA GLY A 14 6.52 19.94 -10.96
C GLY A 14 5.79 19.44 -12.21
N ILE A 15 5.92 20.12 -13.35
CA ILE A 15 5.09 19.94 -14.56
C ILE A 15 5.35 18.58 -15.24
N SER A 16 6.57 18.06 -15.16
CA SER A 16 6.95 16.80 -15.79
C SER A 16 6.25 15.60 -15.17
N PHE A 17 6.15 14.51 -15.95
CA PHE A 17 5.67 13.23 -15.44
C PHE A 17 6.60 12.73 -14.32
N ASP A 18 5.99 12.30 -13.22
CA ASP A 18 6.68 11.76 -12.04
C ASP A 18 6.35 10.27 -11.91
N PRO A 19 7.24 9.37 -12.37
CA PRO A 19 6.97 7.94 -12.33
C PRO A 19 6.93 7.39 -10.90
N PHE A 20 7.62 8.02 -9.94
CA PHE A 20 7.62 7.60 -8.54
C PHE A 20 6.29 7.89 -7.88
N SER A 21 5.75 9.09 -8.10
CA SER A 21 4.42 9.43 -7.59
C SER A 21 3.31 8.61 -8.25
N ALA A 22 3.43 8.32 -9.56
CA ALA A 22 2.50 7.44 -10.25
C ALA A 22 2.52 6.01 -9.68
N ALA A 23 3.70 5.42 -9.53
CA ALA A 23 3.87 4.08 -8.95
C ALA A 23 3.39 4.01 -7.50
N SER A 24 3.72 5.03 -6.69
CA SER A 24 3.23 5.14 -5.32
C SER A 24 1.69 5.18 -5.28
N THR A 25 1.06 6.05 -6.06
CA THR A 25 -0.41 6.17 -6.14
C THR A 25 -1.07 4.87 -6.57
N ALA A 26 -0.56 4.22 -7.61
CA ALA A 26 -1.10 2.95 -8.10
C ALA A 26 -0.97 1.82 -7.04
N SER A 27 0.17 1.78 -6.34
CA SER A 27 0.35 0.82 -5.25
C SER A 27 -0.59 1.10 -4.09
N GLU A 28 -0.77 2.36 -3.72
CA GLU A 28 -1.68 2.77 -2.65
C GLU A 28 -3.12 2.34 -2.95
N MET A 29 -3.61 2.59 -4.17
CA MET A 29 -4.92 2.14 -4.63
C MET A 29 -5.09 0.64 -4.43
N THR A 30 -4.15 -0.14 -4.94
CA THR A 30 -4.19 -1.61 -4.87
C THR A 30 -4.17 -2.11 -3.43
N ILE A 31 -3.28 -1.55 -2.61
CA ILE A 31 -3.13 -1.91 -1.19
C ILE A 31 -4.39 -1.51 -0.41
N SER A 32 -5.04 -0.40 -0.76
CA SER A 32 -6.27 0.05 -0.09
C SER A 32 -7.44 -0.91 -0.26
N LEU A 33 -7.55 -1.52 -1.45
CA LEU A 33 -8.56 -2.53 -1.74
C LEU A 33 -8.20 -3.87 -1.08
N LEU A 34 -6.91 -4.25 -1.13
CA LEU A 34 -6.42 -5.49 -0.55
C LEU A 34 -6.54 -5.50 0.98
N LEU A 35 -6.15 -4.41 1.63
CA LEU A 35 -6.13 -4.22 3.07
C LEU A 35 -7.32 -3.38 3.57
N ASN A 36 -8.48 -3.52 2.94
CA ASN A 36 -9.71 -2.91 3.40
C ASN A 36 -10.20 -3.60 4.71
N PRO A 37 -10.49 -2.87 5.81
CA PRO A 37 -10.88 -3.47 7.09
C PRO A 37 -12.05 -4.46 6.99
N LYS A 38 -13.13 -4.10 6.29
CA LYS A 38 -14.30 -4.96 6.08
C LYS A 38 -13.94 -6.23 5.31
N ARG A 39 -13.05 -6.14 4.32
CA ARG A 39 -12.54 -7.32 3.60
C ARG A 39 -11.72 -8.22 4.52
N LEU A 40 -10.82 -7.67 5.33
CA LEU A 40 -10.00 -8.44 6.26
C LEU A 40 -10.86 -9.13 7.34
N ASN A 41 -11.88 -8.44 7.85
CA ASN A 41 -12.87 -9.02 8.76
C ASN A 41 -13.59 -10.22 8.11
N ARG A 42 -14.01 -10.12 6.84
CA ARG A 42 -14.63 -11.24 6.12
C ARG A 42 -13.70 -12.43 5.99
N ILE A 43 -12.42 -12.20 5.68
CA ILE A 43 -11.40 -13.27 5.61
C ILE A 43 -11.25 -13.95 6.97
N MET A 44 -11.18 -13.17 8.05
CA MET A 44 -11.08 -13.69 9.42
C MET A 44 -12.30 -14.55 9.78
N ILE A 45 -13.52 -14.07 9.52
CA ILE A 45 -14.76 -14.83 9.78
C ILE A 45 -14.76 -16.13 8.98
N GLN A 46 -14.50 -16.06 7.67
CA GLN A 46 -14.54 -17.24 6.80
C GLN A 46 -13.55 -18.32 7.23
N ASN A 47 -12.31 -17.93 7.57
CA ASN A 47 -11.31 -18.87 8.06
C ASN A 47 -11.63 -19.40 9.47
N SER A 48 -12.36 -18.65 10.30
CA SER A 48 -12.81 -19.14 11.62
C SER A 48 -13.90 -20.21 11.54
N ILE A 49 -14.70 -20.20 10.47
CA ILE A 49 -15.75 -21.21 10.21
C ILE A 49 -15.16 -22.43 9.52
N ASP A 50 -14.27 -22.22 8.56
CA ASP A 50 -13.62 -23.28 7.77
C ASP A 50 -12.11 -23.01 7.68
N SER A 51 -11.34 -23.79 8.44
CA SER A 51 -9.88 -23.65 8.53
C SER A 51 -9.16 -24.00 7.22
N SER A 52 -9.83 -24.64 6.27
CA SER A 52 -9.28 -24.87 4.91
C SER A 52 -9.27 -23.59 4.06
N LYS A 53 -10.05 -22.57 4.43
CA LYS A 53 -10.05 -21.27 3.74
C LYS A 53 -8.76 -20.50 4.04
N MET A 54 -8.46 -19.56 3.16
CA MET A 54 -7.30 -18.70 3.28
C MET A 54 -7.32 -17.90 4.59
N SER A 55 -6.26 -18.02 5.39
CA SER A 55 -6.11 -17.27 6.64
C SER A 55 -5.62 -15.84 6.38
N LEU A 56 -5.99 -14.92 7.28
CA LEU A 56 -5.49 -13.55 7.23
C LEU A 56 -3.95 -13.50 7.34
N ARG A 57 -3.38 -14.32 8.24
CA ARG A 57 -1.93 -14.52 8.39
C ARG A 57 -1.25 -14.84 7.06
N TYR A 58 -1.84 -15.76 6.27
CA TYR A 58 -1.32 -16.13 4.96
C TYR A 58 -1.30 -14.94 4.00
N VAL A 59 -2.40 -14.18 3.91
CA VAL A 59 -2.50 -12.99 3.05
C VAL A 59 -1.41 -11.97 3.38
N LEU A 60 -1.26 -11.62 4.66
CA LEU A 60 -0.27 -10.63 5.10
C LEU A 60 1.16 -11.12 4.85
N ASN A 61 1.45 -12.40 5.11
CA ASN A 61 2.77 -12.99 4.87
C ASN A 61 3.12 -13.03 3.38
N ARG A 62 2.15 -13.32 2.51
CA ARG A 62 2.35 -13.31 1.05
C ARG A 62 2.57 -11.89 0.54
N LEU A 63 1.84 -10.90 1.05
CA LEU A 63 2.06 -9.49 0.72
C LEU A 63 3.48 -9.06 1.09
N ILE A 64 3.92 -9.35 2.31
CA ILE A 64 5.28 -9.00 2.79
C ILE A 64 6.36 -9.73 1.99
N SER A 65 6.15 -11.02 1.68
CA SER A 65 7.15 -11.81 0.95
C SER A 65 7.28 -11.39 -0.52
N ASN A 66 6.25 -10.79 -1.11
CA ASN A 66 6.28 -10.25 -2.47
C ASN A 66 6.59 -8.74 -2.52
N SER A 67 6.96 -8.13 -1.40
CA SER A 67 7.33 -6.71 -1.32
C SER A 67 8.67 -6.54 -0.58
N PHE A 68 8.65 -6.52 0.75
CA PHE A 68 9.84 -6.32 1.60
C PHE A 68 10.94 -7.37 1.42
N LYS A 69 10.62 -8.57 0.93
CA LYS A 69 11.63 -9.61 0.65
C LYS A 69 12.08 -9.64 -0.81
N LYS A 70 11.55 -8.77 -1.66
CA LYS A 70 11.99 -8.66 -3.06
C LYS A 70 13.14 -7.67 -3.14
N THR A 71 14.19 -8.08 -3.83
CA THR A 71 15.33 -7.24 -4.19
C THR A 71 15.37 -7.10 -5.70
N HIS A 72 15.72 -5.90 -6.15
CA HIS A 72 15.85 -5.59 -7.58
C HIS A 72 17.29 -5.18 -7.85
N LYS A 73 17.87 -5.66 -8.96
CA LYS A 73 19.22 -5.27 -9.37
C LYS A 73 19.27 -3.85 -9.92
N ASP A 74 18.17 -3.44 -10.55
CA ASP A 74 18.00 -2.09 -11.09
C ASP A 74 17.71 -1.12 -9.93
N SER A 75 18.55 -0.08 -9.82
CA SER A 75 18.44 0.92 -8.75
C SER A 75 17.15 1.72 -8.83
N TYR A 76 16.70 2.08 -10.04
CA TYR A 76 15.46 2.82 -10.25
C TYR A 76 14.24 1.98 -9.81
N ILE A 77 14.20 0.69 -10.16
CA ILE A 77 13.13 -0.22 -9.68
C ILE A 77 13.22 -0.42 -8.16
N SER A 78 14.42 -0.43 -7.59
CA SER A 78 14.61 -0.49 -6.14
C SER A 78 14.02 0.74 -5.43
N GLU A 79 14.21 1.94 -5.97
CA GLU A 79 13.60 3.17 -5.43
C GLU A 79 12.07 3.10 -5.46
N VAL A 80 11.49 2.63 -6.57
CA VAL A 80 10.04 2.41 -6.66
C VAL A 80 9.57 1.40 -5.62
N GLN A 81 10.32 0.31 -5.40
CA GLN A 81 9.99 -0.71 -4.41
C GLN A 81 9.96 -0.12 -2.98
N HIS A 82 10.82 0.85 -2.67
CA HIS A 82 10.81 1.52 -1.37
C HIS A 82 9.54 2.35 -1.12
N LEU A 83 8.99 2.97 -2.16
CA LEU A 83 7.70 3.68 -2.09
C LEU A 83 6.55 2.71 -1.84
N ILE A 84 6.51 1.59 -2.58
CA ILE A 84 5.52 0.53 -2.39
C ILE A 84 5.58 -0.03 -0.97
N ASN A 85 6.79 -0.32 -0.47
CA ASN A 85 7.00 -0.83 0.89
C ASN A 85 6.54 0.17 1.96
N THR A 86 6.73 1.47 1.73
CA THR A 86 6.23 2.53 2.61
C THR A 86 4.71 2.51 2.70
N ASN A 87 4.03 2.41 1.56
CA ASN A 87 2.57 2.33 1.51
C ASN A 87 2.06 1.07 2.24
N ILE A 88 2.68 -0.09 2.02
CA ILE A 88 2.32 -1.33 2.72
C ILE A 88 2.46 -1.16 4.24
N LEU A 89 3.59 -0.59 4.69
CA LEU A 89 3.84 -0.38 6.12
C LEU A 89 2.79 0.53 6.75
N ILE A 90 2.51 1.68 6.12
CA ILE A 90 1.50 2.63 6.60
C ILE A 90 0.12 1.98 6.65
N TYR A 91 -0.26 1.19 5.64
CA TYR A 91 -1.55 0.51 5.64
C TYR A 91 -1.65 -0.56 6.74
N LEU A 92 -0.59 -1.34 6.98
CA LEU A 92 -0.57 -2.31 8.08
C LEU A 92 -0.67 -1.64 9.45
N LEU A 93 0.03 -0.52 9.64
CA LEU A 93 -0.06 0.29 10.87
C LEU A 93 -1.48 0.82 11.08
N ASN A 94 -2.10 1.38 10.03
CA ASN A 94 -3.49 1.84 10.11
C ASN A 94 -4.46 0.70 10.50
N ILE A 95 -4.36 -0.48 9.88
CA ILE A 95 -5.22 -1.62 10.23
C ILE A 95 -5.04 -2.07 11.69
N SER A 96 -3.84 -1.90 12.25
CA SER A 96 -3.58 -2.27 13.64
C SER A 96 -4.36 -1.43 14.67
N GLU A 97 -4.85 -0.25 14.27
CA GLU A 97 -5.59 0.68 15.12
C GLU A 97 -6.99 1.04 14.55
N ASP A 98 -7.42 0.43 13.44
CA ASP A 98 -8.65 0.78 12.72
C ASP A 98 -9.92 0.40 13.49
N GLU A 99 -10.82 1.35 13.74
CA GLU A 99 -12.05 1.12 14.52
C GLU A 99 -13.02 0.10 13.86
N GLU A 100 -12.99 -0.05 12.54
CA GLU A 100 -13.83 -1.03 11.82
C GLU A 100 -13.22 -2.45 11.86
N ALA A 101 -11.96 -2.62 12.27
CA ALA A 101 -11.30 -3.91 12.31
C ALA A 101 -11.55 -4.66 13.63
N PHE A 102 -11.84 -5.97 13.54
CA PHE A 102 -11.94 -6.80 14.74
C PHE A 102 -10.61 -6.91 15.49
N MET A 103 -10.65 -7.21 16.79
CA MET A 103 -9.47 -7.38 17.63
C MET A 103 -8.46 -8.37 17.03
N GLN A 104 -8.92 -9.47 16.45
CA GLN A 104 -8.08 -10.48 15.82
C GLN A 104 -7.42 -9.95 14.54
N VAL A 105 -8.12 -9.14 13.74
CA VAL A 105 -7.56 -8.50 12.55
C VAL A 105 -6.48 -7.48 12.94
N LYS A 106 -6.74 -6.67 13.98
CA LYS A 106 -5.74 -5.77 14.56
C LYS A 106 -4.51 -6.55 15.05
N HIS A 107 -4.72 -7.66 15.74
CA HIS A 107 -3.63 -8.52 16.22
C HIS A 107 -2.77 -9.04 15.07
N GLU A 108 -3.39 -9.58 14.02
CA GLU A 108 -2.69 -10.06 12.83
C GLU A 108 -1.86 -8.96 12.16
N ALA A 109 -2.40 -7.75 12.05
CA ALA A 109 -1.67 -6.58 11.54
C ALA A 109 -0.49 -6.20 12.45
N LYS A 110 -0.66 -6.18 13.78
CA LYS A 110 0.43 -5.93 14.75
C LYS A 110 1.53 -6.98 14.62
N MET A 111 1.17 -8.24 14.43
CA MET A 111 2.13 -9.32 14.22
C MET A 111 2.88 -9.18 12.89
N ALA A 112 2.20 -8.75 11.83
CA ALA A 112 2.82 -8.44 10.54
C ALA A 112 3.81 -7.26 10.65
N VAL A 113 3.45 -6.18 11.35
CA VAL A 113 4.36 -5.04 11.62
C VAL A 113 5.56 -5.49 12.44
N LYS A 114 5.36 -6.29 13.50
CA LYS A 114 6.47 -6.84 14.30
C LYS A 114 7.39 -7.73 13.46
N TYR A 115 6.83 -8.48 12.52
CA TYR A 115 7.63 -9.26 11.58
C TYR A 115 8.45 -8.36 10.65
N LEU A 116 7.86 -7.29 10.11
CA LEU A 116 8.58 -6.29 9.32
C LEU A 116 9.71 -5.66 10.10
N GLN A 117 9.49 -5.24 11.36
CA GLN A 117 10.56 -4.69 12.21
C GLN A 117 11.76 -5.64 12.32
N ARG A 118 11.52 -6.95 12.48
CA ARG A 118 12.60 -7.95 12.52
C ARG A 118 13.31 -8.10 11.18
N LEU A 119 12.56 -8.09 10.07
CA LEU A 119 13.16 -8.14 8.72
C LEU A 119 14.05 -6.92 8.48
N ILE A 120 13.52 -5.74 8.76
CA ILE A 120 14.20 -4.45 8.66
C ILE A 120 15.49 -4.50 9.51
N ALA A 121 15.42 -4.89 10.78
CA ALA A 121 16.58 -5.02 11.68
C ALA A 121 17.68 -5.98 11.17
N LYS A 122 17.30 -7.14 10.63
CA LYS A 122 18.27 -8.10 10.05
C LYS A 122 18.96 -7.57 8.80
N SER A 123 18.33 -6.61 8.14
CA SER A 123 18.70 -6.13 6.81
C SER A 123 19.39 -4.76 6.84
N LYS A 124 19.82 -4.30 8.02
CA LYS A 124 20.42 -2.97 8.28
C LYS A 124 21.62 -2.63 7.38
N LYS A 125 22.34 -3.64 6.85
CA LYS A 125 23.45 -3.45 5.91
C LYS A 125 23.05 -3.42 4.43
N ILE A 126 21.80 -3.77 4.10
CA ILE A 126 21.33 -4.07 2.74
C ILE A 126 20.31 -3.04 2.24
N HIS A 127 19.50 -2.44 3.12
CA HIS A 127 18.46 -1.50 2.71
C HIS A 127 18.78 -0.06 3.13
N ALA A 128 18.94 0.83 2.15
CA ALA A 128 19.25 2.24 2.34
C ALA A 128 18.21 3.00 3.20
N TYR A 129 16.94 2.56 3.19
CA TYR A 129 15.83 3.22 3.89
C TYR A 129 15.44 2.57 5.23
N TYR A 130 16.32 1.74 5.81
CA TYR A 130 16.09 1.08 7.09
C TYR A 130 15.65 2.05 8.20
N ASP A 131 16.37 3.16 8.36
CA ASP A 131 16.11 4.13 9.44
C ASP A 131 14.76 4.82 9.24
N GLN A 132 14.38 5.08 7.99
CA GLN A 132 13.09 5.70 7.67
C GLN A 132 11.91 4.80 8.05
N TYR A 133 11.99 3.49 7.79
CA TYR A 133 10.91 2.57 8.20
C TYR A 133 10.82 2.44 9.71
N SER A 134 11.96 2.42 10.40
CA SER A 134 12.00 2.38 11.86
C SER A 134 11.37 3.65 12.44
N TYR A 135 11.72 4.82 11.90
CA TYR A 135 11.14 6.11 12.25
C TYR A 135 9.62 6.12 12.06
N ILE A 136 9.10 5.68 10.91
CA ILE A 136 7.64 5.63 10.66
C ILE A 136 6.93 4.80 11.72
N ILE A 137 7.48 3.64 12.10
CA ILE A 137 6.85 2.77 13.09
C ILE A 137 6.86 3.40 14.48
N GLU A 138 7.96 4.03 14.87
CA GLU A 138 8.08 4.71 16.16
C GLU A 138 7.21 5.96 16.24
N ASP A 139 7.16 6.73 15.16
CA ASP A 139 6.36 7.93 15.08
C ASP A 139 4.87 7.60 15.07
N PHE A 140 4.44 6.57 14.33
CA PHE A 140 3.06 6.07 14.37
C PHE A 140 2.63 5.67 15.78
N LYS A 141 3.50 5.02 16.56
CA LYS A 141 3.17 4.64 17.95
C LYS A 141 2.90 5.85 18.84
N LYS A 142 3.56 6.97 18.59
CA LYS A 142 3.40 8.21 19.35
C LYS A 142 2.22 9.03 18.84
N ARG A 143 2.01 9.04 17.53
CA ARG A 143 1.13 9.96 16.79
C ARG A 143 0.38 9.23 15.67
N PRO A 144 -0.47 8.22 15.96
CA PRO A 144 -1.15 7.43 14.94
C PRO A 144 -2.08 8.28 14.06
N GLU A 145 -2.58 9.40 14.57
CA GLU A 145 -3.44 10.35 13.87
C GLU A 145 -2.80 10.99 12.64
N LEU A 146 -1.47 11.16 12.63
CA LEU A 146 -0.73 11.74 11.49
C LEU A 146 -0.69 10.80 10.27
N TYR A 147 -0.98 9.53 10.49
CA TYR A 147 -0.95 8.49 9.46
C TYR A 147 -2.35 8.05 9.06
N LYS A 148 -3.40 8.67 9.62
CA LYS A 148 -4.79 8.42 9.22
C LYS A 148 -4.92 8.74 7.74
N LYS A 149 -5.39 7.75 6.99
CA LYS A 149 -5.59 7.85 5.53
C LYS A 149 -6.49 9.05 5.24
N GLN A 150 -5.94 10.12 4.68
CA GLN A 150 -6.76 10.99 3.84
C GLN A 150 -7.29 10.11 2.73
N ARG A 151 -8.61 10.12 2.47
CA ARG A 151 -9.19 9.41 1.30
C ARG A 151 -8.29 9.73 0.11
N SER A 152 -7.67 8.69 -0.44
CA SER A 152 -6.58 8.72 -1.42
C SER A 152 -6.66 9.94 -2.35
N SER A 153 -5.51 10.60 -2.60
CA SER A 153 -5.44 11.66 -3.61
C SER A 153 -6.14 11.18 -4.88
N LYS A 154 -7.10 11.98 -5.38
CA LYS A 154 -7.92 11.65 -6.55
C LYS A 154 -7.06 10.98 -7.63
N ILE A 155 -7.30 9.69 -7.83
CA ILE A 155 -6.79 8.95 -8.97
C ILE A 155 -7.51 9.54 -10.19
N PRO A 156 -6.82 9.72 -11.32
CA PRO A 156 -7.46 9.95 -12.62
C PRO A 156 -8.67 9.03 -12.80
N ASP A 157 -9.83 9.58 -13.18
CA ASP A 157 -11.06 8.79 -13.30
C ASP A 157 -10.99 7.80 -14.48
N GLY A 158 -9.99 7.97 -15.35
CA GLY A 158 -9.85 7.25 -16.60
C GLY A 158 -10.60 7.98 -17.71
N SER A 159 -10.19 7.72 -18.96
CA SER A 159 -10.96 8.19 -20.11
C SER A 159 -12.32 7.47 -20.16
N PRO A 160 -13.40 8.12 -20.65
CA PRO A 160 -14.70 7.48 -20.79
C PRO A 160 -14.57 6.17 -21.57
N ILE A 161 -15.01 5.05 -20.99
CA ILE A 161 -15.19 3.82 -21.77
C ILE A 161 -16.40 4.04 -22.67
N GLY A 162 -16.18 4.07 -23.98
CA GLY A 162 -17.25 4.27 -24.97
C GLY A 162 -17.25 5.61 -25.70
N SER A 163 -16.16 6.39 -25.71
CA SER A 163 -15.99 7.43 -26.74
C SER A 163 -15.57 6.81 -28.07
N GLU A 164 -16.27 5.76 -28.52
CA GLU A 164 -16.37 5.53 -29.94
C GLU A 164 -17.32 6.61 -30.45
N SER A 165 -16.76 7.60 -31.13
CA SER A 165 -17.50 8.27 -32.18
C SER A 165 -17.89 7.22 -33.22
N CYS A 166 -18.96 6.49 -32.96
CA CYS A 166 -19.74 5.78 -33.96
C CYS A 166 -20.45 6.84 -34.82
N ASN A 167 -19.69 7.48 -35.71
CA ASN A 167 -20.27 8.10 -36.90
C ASN A 167 -19.98 7.16 -38.07
N TYR A 168 -20.70 6.04 -38.12
CA TYR A 168 -20.98 5.36 -39.38
C TYR A 168 -22.14 6.12 -40.05
N ASN A 169 -21.77 6.87 -41.09
CA ASN A 169 -22.54 7.32 -42.26
C ASN A 169 -23.97 7.87 -42.10
N LEU A 170 -24.16 9.11 -42.61
CA LEU A 170 -24.80 9.34 -43.92
C LEU A 170 -24.30 10.68 -44.49
#